data_AF-A0AAW1MJP0-F1
#
_entry.id   AF-A0AAW1MJP0-F1
#
_cell.length_a   1.000
_cell.length_b   1.000
_cell.length_c   1.000
_cell.angle_alpha   90.00
_cell.angle_beta   90.00
_cell.angle_gamma   90.00
#
_symmetry.space_group_name_H-M   'P 1'
#
loop_
_entity.id
_entity.type
_entity.pdbx_description
1 polymer ?
#
loop_
_entity_poly.entity_id
_entity_poly.type
_entity_poly.pdbx_seq_one_letter_code
_entity_poly.pdbx_strand_id
1 'polypeptide(L)'
;MELWKSKEVKKWKEAIKSYPNNIISLNKPNLESLDEFYRIELPALLHSRLPAPYLTRSDLHSLMQWKLSRGKFRPRLLGYVAGLDEEAVKSASQKAFLCLPGDLSKAVSELTVLKGVGPATASAVLAAYAPDVAPFMSDEAMEMVLGHSKDYSLKQYLLLAVKLQEKAKELSSEDEQFTASDVERALWASAIEAKLSGSSTKENTNVSSKKSAGKKRKKSS
;
A
#
# COMPACT_ATOMS: atom_id res chain seq x y z
N MET A 1 10.08 1.54 12.88
CA MET A 1 11.18 0.60 13.19
C MET A 1 10.85 -0.32 14.37
N GLU A 2 10.11 0.12 15.38
CA GLU A 2 9.81 -0.71 16.56
C GLU A 2 8.81 -1.85 16.28
N LEU A 3 7.75 -1.62 15.50
CA LEU A 3 6.71 -2.63 15.30
C LEU A 3 7.24 -3.93 14.67
N TRP A 4 8.07 -3.84 13.62
CA TRP A 4 8.63 -5.02 12.94
C TRP A 4 9.44 -5.96 13.87
N LYS A 5 10.13 -5.38 14.86
CA LYS A 5 10.92 -6.13 15.85
C LYS A 5 10.06 -6.68 16.99
N SER A 6 8.83 -6.19 17.14
CA SER A 6 7.91 -6.61 18.19
C SER A 6 7.31 -7.99 17.93
N LYS A 7 7.26 -8.80 18.98
CA LYS A 7 6.50 -10.06 19.03
C LYS A 7 5.16 -9.91 19.75
N GLU A 8 4.88 -8.73 20.28
CA GLU A 8 3.65 -8.48 21.04
C GLU A 8 2.47 -8.32 20.08
N VAL A 9 1.65 -9.36 19.97
CA VAL A 9 0.44 -9.39 19.12
C VAL A 9 -0.46 -8.16 19.34
N LYS A 10 -0.58 -7.71 20.59
CA LYS A 10 -1.38 -6.51 20.94
C LYS A 10 -0.95 -5.27 20.14
N LYS A 11 0.35 -5.01 19.98
CA LYS A 11 0.87 -3.85 19.23
C LYS A 11 0.51 -3.94 17.75
N TRP A 12 0.54 -5.14 17.18
CA TRP A 12 0.14 -5.39 15.79
C TRP A 12 -1.35 -5.14 15.58
N LYS A 13 -2.19 -5.61 16.51
CA LYS A 13 -3.64 -5.36 16.46
C LYS A 13 -3.97 -3.88 16.61
N GLU A 14 -3.28 -3.16 17.49
CA GLU A 14 -3.45 -1.71 17.66
C GLU A 14 -3.11 -0.95 16.37
N ALA A 15 -2.01 -1.31 15.72
CA ALA A 15 -1.63 -0.71 14.43
C ALA A 15 -2.66 -1.03 13.31
N ILE A 16 -3.22 -2.23 13.26
CA ILE A 16 -4.29 -2.55 12.31
C ILE A 16 -5.56 -1.74 12.61
N LYS A 17 -5.92 -1.61 13.89
CA LYS A 17 -7.10 -0.86 14.34
C LYS A 17 -6.98 0.63 14.03
N SER A 18 -5.77 1.20 14.02
CA SER A 18 -5.59 2.61 13.68
C SER A 18 -5.65 2.89 12.17
N TYR A 19 -5.42 1.88 11.32
CA TYR A 19 -5.37 2.03 9.87
C TYR A 19 -6.50 2.89 9.25
N PRO A 20 -7.80 2.70 9.58
CA PRO A 20 -8.86 3.55 9.01
C PRO A 20 -8.68 5.04 9.37
N ASN A 21 -8.32 5.33 10.63
CA ASN A 21 -8.05 6.69 11.07
C ASN A 21 -6.83 7.27 10.34
N ASN A 22 -5.81 6.46 10.07
CA ASN A 22 -4.64 6.88 9.27
C ASN A 22 -5.02 7.24 7.84
N ILE A 23 -5.88 6.46 7.19
CA ILE A 23 -6.41 6.75 5.86
C ILE A 23 -7.11 8.11 5.83
N ILE A 24 -8.00 8.37 6.79
CA ILE A 24 -8.72 9.64 6.93
C ILE A 24 -7.75 10.79 7.20
N SER A 25 -6.79 10.59 8.10
CA SER A 25 -5.84 11.62 8.55
C SER A 25 -4.88 12.09 7.45
N LEU A 26 -4.69 11.30 6.39
CA LEU A 26 -3.91 11.73 5.23
C LEU A 26 -4.61 12.84 4.43
N ASN A 27 -5.91 13.06 4.63
CA ASN A 27 -6.73 14.10 3.99
C ASN A 27 -6.51 14.17 2.46
N LYS A 28 -6.45 13.01 1.82
CA LYS A 28 -6.27 12.89 0.37
C LYS A 28 -7.62 12.70 -0.32
N PRO A 29 -7.87 13.37 -1.47
CA PRO A 29 -9.14 13.26 -2.17
C PRO A 29 -9.52 11.81 -2.48
N ASN A 30 -10.75 11.42 -2.11
CA ASN A 30 -11.35 10.12 -2.37
C ASN A 30 -10.57 8.91 -1.82
N LEU A 31 -9.55 9.11 -0.96
CA LEU A 31 -8.73 7.98 -0.50
C LEU A 31 -9.55 7.02 0.36
N GLU A 32 -10.46 7.52 1.18
CA GLU A 32 -11.33 6.69 2.02
C GLU A 32 -12.21 5.75 1.19
N SER A 33 -12.94 6.27 0.20
CA SER A 33 -13.78 5.46 -0.68
C SER A 33 -12.97 4.52 -1.57
N LEU A 34 -11.80 4.95 -2.06
CA LEU A 34 -10.88 4.10 -2.80
C LEU A 34 -10.33 2.95 -1.93
N ASP A 35 -10.10 3.20 -0.65
CA ASP A 35 -9.60 2.20 0.30
C ASP A 35 -10.69 1.22 0.72
N GLU A 36 -11.93 1.68 0.91
CA GLU A 36 -13.10 0.83 1.12
C GLU A 36 -13.30 -0.11 -0.08
N PHE A 37 -13.27 0.43 -1.31
CA PHE A 37 -13.31 -0.36 -2.53
C PHE A 37 -12.20 -1.43 -2.54
N TYR A 38 -10.94 -1.03 -2.32
CA TYR A 38 -9.82 -1.97 -2.39
C TYR A 38 -9.87 -3.06 -1.31
N ARG A 39 -10.31 -2.73 -0.10
CA ARG A 39 -10.25 -3.64 1.05
C ARG A 39 -11.46 -4.54 1.19
N ILE A 40 -12.63 -4.07 0.77
CA ILE A 40 -13.91 -4.72 1.07
C ILE A 40 -14.59 -5.17 -0.22
N GLU A 41 -14.87 -4.22 -1.11
CA GLU A 41 -15.64 -4.51 -2.33
C GLU A 41 -14.87 -5.38 -3.31
N LEU A 42 -13.61 -5.04 -3.59
CA LEU A 42 -12.80 -5.74 -4.58
C LEU A 42 -12.54 -7.21 -4.21
N PRO A 43 -12.12 -7.56 -2.97
CA PRO A 43 -12.02 -8.95 -2.57
C PRO A 43 -13.36 -9.69 -2.71
N ALA A 44 -14.48 -9.09 -2.28
CA ALA A 44 -15.79 -9.70 -2.41
C ALA A 44 -16.20 -9.94 -3.88
N LEU A 45 -15.89 -8.99 -4.77
CA LEU A 45 -16.12 -9.11 -6.21
C LEU A 45 -15.25 -10.21 -6.85
N LEU A 46 -14.00 -10.36 -6.43
CA LEU A 46 -13.13 -11.42 -6.92
C LEU A 46 -13.64 -12.80 -6.49
N HIS A 47 -14.06 -12.95 -5.23
CA HIS A 47 -14.56 -14.21 -4.71
C HIS A 47 -15.95 -14.58 -5.26
N SER A 48 -16.80 -13.60 -5.61
CA SER A 48 -18.09 -13.88 -6.26
C SER A 48 -17.96 -14.39 -7.69
N ARG A 49 -16.77 -14.25 -8.31
CA ARG A 49 -16.44 -14.73 -9.66
C ARG A 49 -15.77 -16.12 -9.67
N LEU A 50 -15.71 -16.81 -8.52
CA LEU A 50 -15.21 -18.18 -8.44
C LEU A 50 -16.08 -19.14 -9.30
N PRO A 51 -15.48 -20.18 -9.91
CA PRO A 51 -14.11 -20.67 -9.73
C PRO A 51 -13.06 -19.97 -10.61
N ALA A 52 -13.44 -19.01 -11.47
CA ALA A 52 -12.55 -18.36 -12.42
C ALA A 52 -12.45 -16.84 -12.15
N PRO A 53 -11.89 -16.44 -11.00
CA PRO A 53 -11.85 -15.04 -10.58
C PRO A 53 -11.03 -14.21 -11.58
N TYR A 54 -11.42 -12.95 -11.78
CA TYR A 54 -10.76 -12.06 -12.74
C TYR A 54 -10.94 -10.61 -12.32
N LEU A 55 -10.07 -9.72 -12.80
CA LEU A 55 -10.27 -8.28 -12.79
C LEU A 55 -10.90 -7.82 -14.10
N THR A 56 -11.82 -6.86 -14.00
CA THR A 56 -12.16 -6.00 -15.14
C THR A 56 -11.14 -4.86 -15.27
N ARG A 57 -11.12 -4.19 -16.42
CA ARG A 57 -10.31 -2.98 -16.58
C ARG A 57 -10.72 -1.89 -15.58
N SER A 58 -12.02 -1.79 -15.26
CA SER A 58 -12.54 -0.86 -14.26
C SER A 58 -12.01 -1.18 -12.86
N ASP A 59 -12.00 -2.46 -12.47
CA ASP A 59 -11.48 -2.90 -11.17
C ASP A 59 -9.99 -2.52 -11.04
N LEU A 60 -9.20 -2.79 -12.08
CA LEU A 60 -7.77 -2.46 -12.13
C LEU A 60 -7.54 -0.94 -12.10
N HIS A 61 -8.40 -0.15 -12.74
CA HIS A 61 -8.31 1.30 -12.72
C HIS A 61 -8.56 1.86 -11.32
N SER A 62 -9.63 1.43 -10.64
CA SER A 62 -9.94 1.85 -9.26
C SER A 62 -8.83 1.42 -8.28
N LEU A 63 -8.31 0.20 -8.42
CA LEU A 63 -7.17 -0.27 -7.62
C LEU A 63 -5.92 0.59 -7.88
N MET A 64 -5.64 0.97 -9.12
CA MET A 64 -4.52 1.86 -9.44
C MET A 64 -4.72 3.25 -8.81
N GLN A 65 -5.94 3.79 -8.85
CA GLN A 65 -6.25 5.06 -8.18
C GLN A 65 -5.99 4.96 -6.67
N TRP A 66 -6.50 3.92 -6.01
CA TRP A 66 -6.21 3.64 -4.60
C TRP A 66 -4.70 3.61 -4.33
N LYS A 67 -3.95 2.80 -5.09
CA LYS A 67 -2.51 2.63 -4.89
C LYS A 67 -1.74 3.95 -5.02
N LEU A 68 -2.07 4.77 -6.01
CA LEU A 68 -1.41 6.06 -6.24
C LEU A 68 -1.83 7.12 -5.24
N SER A 69 -3.05 7.05 -4.71
CA SER A 69 -3.53 7.92 -3.63
C SER A 69 -2.92 7.54 -2.29
N ARG A 70 -2.85 6.25 -1.94
CA ARG A 70 -2.25 5.75 -0.69
C ARG A 70 -0.75 6.01 -0.67
N GLY A 71 -0.05 5.67 -1.74
CA GLY A 71 1.41 5.76 -1.87
C GLY A 71 1.92 6.96 -2.69
N LYS A 72 2.95 6.70 -3.51
CA LYS A 72 3.57 7.69 -4.38
C LYS A 72 2.74 7.92 -5.66
N PHE A 73 2.25 9.14 -5.82
CA PHE A 73 1.43 9.52 -6.97
C PHE A 73 2.25 9.56 -8.29
N ARG A 74 1.80 8.80 -9.29
CA ARG A 74 2.40 8.69 -10.63
C ARG A 74 1.29 8.64 -11.69
N PRO A 75 0.73 9.80 -12.09
CA PRO A 75 -0.53 9.86 -12.85
C PRO A 75 -0.46 9.19 -14.22
N ARG A 76 0.72 9.11 -14.83
CA ARG A 76 0.93 8.42 -16.12
C ARG A 76 0.47 6.96 -16.11
N LEU A 77 0.51 6.29 -14.95
CA LEU A 77 0.10 4.89 -14.83
C LEU A 77 -1.42 4.72 -15.04
N LEU A 78 -2.24 5.70 -14.67
CA LEU A 78 -3.68 5.66 -14.92
C LEU A 78 -3.98 5.69 -16.43
N GLY A 79 -3.24 6.49 -17.19
CA GLY A 79 -3.37 6.54 -18.64
C GLY A 79 -3.04 5.20 -19.33
N TYR A 80 -2.10 4.43 -18.80
CA TYR A 80 -1.81 3.09 -19.31
C TYR A 80 -2.95 2.12 -19.01
N VAL A 81 -3.45 2.08 -17.78
CA VAL A 81 -4.55 1.19 -17.39
C VAL A 81 -5.83 1.53 -18.15
N ALA A 82 -6.12 2.81 -18.36
CA ALA A 82 -7.29 3.25 -19.10
C ALA A 82 -7.30 2.73 -20.55
N GLY A 83 -6.12 2.57 -21.17
CA GLY A 83 -5.96 2.07 -22.54
C GLY A 83 -5.71 0.57 -22.67
N LEU A 84 -5.81 -0.21 -21.58
CA LEU A 84 -5.72 -1.67 -21.66
C LEU A 84 -6.96 -2.27 -22.31
N ASP A 85 -6.77 -3.40 -22.99
CA ASP A 85 -7.87 -4.23 -23.47
C ASP A 85 -8.53 -5.00 -22.32
N GLU A 86 -9.87 -5.10 -22.33
CA GLU A 86 -10.65 -5.73 -21.25
C GLU A 86 -10.33 -7.22 -21.12
N GLU A 87 -10.24 -7.93 -22.24
CA GLU A 87 -9.98 -9.37 -22.25
C GLU A 87 -8.53 -9.68 -21.87
N ALA A 88 -7.58 -8.81 -22.22
CA ALA A 88 -6.21 -8.91 -21.74
C ALA A 88 -6.13 -8.81 -20.21
N VAL A 89 -6.86 -7.87 -19.58
CA VAL A 89 -6.89 -7.72 -18.11
C VAL A 89 -7.51 -8.96 -17.45
N LYS A 90 -8.63 -9.45 -17.97
CA LYS A 90 -9.27 -10.67 -17.47
C LYS A 90 -8.35 -11.89 -17.59
N SER A 91 -7.78 -12.12 -18.76
CA SER A 91 -6.91 -13.27 -19.02
C SER A 91 -5.66 -13.27 -18.14
N ALA A 92 -4.99 -12.12 -18.02
CA ALA A 92 -3.80 -11.98 -17.19
C ALA A 92 -4.12 -12.22 -15.70
N SER A 93 -5.20 -11.64 -15.19
CA SER A 93 -5.61 -11.81 -13.78
C SER A 93 -6.04 -13.24 -13.48
N GLN A 94 -6.81 -13.89 -14.35
CA GLN A 94 -7.19 -15.31 -14.19
C GLN A 94 -5.96 -16.22 -14.09
N LYS A 95 -5.01 -16.09 -15.02
CA LYS A 95 -3.76 -16.87 -15.01
C LYS A 95 -2.96 -16.62 -13.73
N ALA A 96 -2.89 -15.37 -13.29
CA ALA A 96 -2.19 -15.00 -12.07
C ALA A 96 -2.82 -15.65 -10.82
N PHE A 97 -4.14 -15.59 -10.69
CA PHE A 97 -4.86 -16.18 -9.56
C PHE A 97 -4.76 -17.69 -9.52
N LEU A 98 -4.78 -18.37 -10.68
CA LEU A 98 -4.55 -19.81 -10.78
C LEU A 98 -3.17 -20.27 -10.30
N CYS A 99 -2.19 -19.37 -10.28
CA CYS A 99 -0.85 -19.68 -9.77
C CYS A 99 -0.81 -19.69 -8.24
N LEU A 100 -1.81 -19.14 -7.53
CA LEU A 100 -1.82 -19.08 -6.08
C LEU A 100 -2.58 -20.26 -5.44
N PRO A 101 -2.15 -20.72 -4.25
CA PRO A 101 -1.02 -20.23 -3.44
C PRO A 101 0.37 -20.74 -3.87
N GLY A 102 0.47 -21.54 -4.95
CA GLY A 102 1.67 -22.31 -5.28
C GLY A 102 2.90 -21.52 -5.77
N ASP A 103 2.73 -20.59 -6.71
CA ASP A 103 3.81 -19.87 -7.38
C ASP A 103 3.53 -18.37 -7.47
N LEU A 104 3.93 -17.66 -6.41
CA LEU A 104 3.81 -16.20 -6.33
C LEU A 104 4.65 -15.48 -7.39
N SER A 105 5.80 -16.03 -7.76
CA SER A 105 6.67 -15.44 -8.78
C SER A 105 5.97 -15.42 -10.13
N LYS A 106 5.41 -16.56 -10.53
CA LYS A 106 4.65 -16.70 -11.76
C LYS A 106 3.37 -15.86 -11.74
N ALA A 107 2.66 -15.81 -10.61
CA ALA A 107 1.47 -14.96 -10.45
C ALA A 107 1.77 -13.49 -10.76
N VAL A 108 2.91 -12.98 -10.29
CA VAL A 108 3.36 -11.61 -10.62
C VAL A 108 3.70 -11.49 -12.11
N SER A 109 4.44 -12.45 -12.67
CA SER A 109 4.80 -12.44 -14.08
C SER A 109 3.59 -12.37 -15.02
N GLU A 110 2.53 -13.12 -14.74
CA GLU A 110 1.27 -13.11 -15.51
C GLU A 110 0.60 -11.73 -15.51
N LEU A 111 0.73 -10.94 -14.44
CA LEU A 111 0.17 -9.58 -14.37
C LEU A 111 1.09 -8.52 -15.02
N THR A 112 2.41 -8.72 -14.96
CA THR A 112 3.38 -7.73 -15.49
C THR A 112 3.43 -7.64 -17.02
N VAL A 113 2.70 -8.50 -17.72
CA VAL A 113 2.47 -8.36 -19.17
C VAL A 113 1.61 -7.15 -19.51
N LEU A 114 0.80 -6.67 -18.55
CA LEU A 114 -0.07 -5.51 -18.73
C LEU A 114 0.73 -4.22 -18.63
N LYS A 115 0.61 -3.35 -19.63
CA LYS A 115 1.28 -2.05 -19.65
C LYS A 115 0.87 -1.21 -18.43
N GLY A 116 1.85 -0.71 -17.69
CA GLY A 116 1.63 0.07 -16.47
C GLY A 116 1.46 -0.77 -15.19
N VAL A 117 1.46 -2.10 -15.31
CA VAL A 117 1.47 -3.04 -14.18
C VAL A 117 2.88 -3.58 -13.99
N GLY A 118 3.59 -3.09 -12.97
CA GLY A 118 4.85 -3.68 -12.50
C GLY A 118 4.64 -4.53 -11.24
N PRO A 119 5.69 -5.14 -10.67
CA PRO A 119 5.59 -5.98 -9.47
C PRO A 119 4.84 -5.32 -8.31
N ALA A 120 5.06 -4.02 -8.08
CA ALA A 120 4.32 -3.29 -7.05
C ALA A 120 2.81 -3.23 -7.31
N THR A 121 2.36 -3.02 -8.55
CA THR A 121 0.92 -3.02 -8.87
C THR A 121 0.36 -4.45 -8.89
N ALA A 122 1.11 -5.40 -9.43
CA ALA A 122 0.74 -6.82 -9.40
C ALA A 122 0.53 -7.31 -7.96
N SER A 123 1.40 -6.93 -7.02
CA SER A 123 1.24 -7.29 -5.61
C SER A 123 -0.06 -6.77 -4.98
N ALA A 124 -0.57 -5.61 -5.40
CA ALA A 124 -1.86 -5.09 -4.91
C ALA A 124 -3.03 -5.93 -5.43
N VAL A 125 -2.96 -6.33 -6.71
CA VAL A 125 -3.95 -7.22 -7.33
C VAL A 125 -3.98 -8.57 -6.60
N LEU A 126 -2.82 -9.15 -6.36
CA LEU A 126 -2.71 -10.44 -5.68
C LEU A 126 -3.12 -10.36 -4.21
N ALA A 127 -2.81 -9.25 -3.52
CA ALA A 127 -3.22 -9.03 -2.13
C ALA A 127 -4.74 -8.91 -1.96
N ALA A 128 -5.45 -8.33 -2.92
CA ALA A 128 -6.91 -8.28 -2.90
C ALA A 128 -7.54 -9.67 -3.09
N TYR A 129 -6.86 -10.59 -3.76
CA TYR A 129 -7.36 -11.95 -4.01
C TYR A 129 -6.96 -12.95 -2.93
N ALA A 130 -5.68 -12.98 -2.56
CA ALA A 130 -5.11 -14.00 -1.67
C ALA A 130 -4.24 -13.34 -0.59
N PRO A 131 -4.87 -12.65 0.38
CA PRO A 131 -4.16 -11.82 1.36
C PRO A 131 -3.20 -12.59 2.27
N ASP A 132 -3.42 -13.90 2.43
CA ASP A 132 -2.60 -14.81 3.23
C ASP A 132 -1.18 -14.98 2.65
N VAL A 133 -1.08 -15.04 1.32
CA VAL A 133 0.16 -15.40 0.62
C VAL A 133 0.79 -14.23 -0.14
N ALA A 134 -0.02 -13.27 -0.60
CA ALA A 134 0.46 -12.18 -1.44
C ALA A 134 0.26 -10.85 -0.75
N PRO A 135 1.18 -10.37 0.11
CA PRO A 135 1.07 -9.03 0.67
C PRO A 135 1.30 -7.96 -0.40
N PHE A 136 0.83 -6.75 -0.13
CA PHE A 136 1.11 -5.60 -0.99
C PHE A 136 2.56 -5.11 -0.81
N MET A 137 3.22 -4.75 -1.91
CA MET A 137 4.57 -4.19 -1.91
C MET A 137 4.56 -2.68 -1.64
N SER A 138 4.20 -2.27 -0.42
CA SER A 138 4.24 -0.85 -0.01
C SER A 138 5.66 -0.37 0.27
N ASP A 139 5.91 0.92 0.06
CA ASP A 139 7.20 1.55 0.34
C ASP A 139 7.55 1.44 1.82
N GLU A 140 6.55 1.58 2.70
CA GLU A 140 6.67 1.49 4.16
C GLU A 140 7.10 0.10 4.59
N ALA A 141 6.45 -0.96 4.08
CA ALA A 141 6.84 -2.34 4.40
C ALA A 141 8.24 -2.66 3.86
N MET A 142 8.54 -2.26 2.62
CA MET A 142 9.87 -2.42 2.02
C MET A 142 10.96 -1.76 2.87
N GLU A 143 10.76 -0.51 3.30
CA GLU A 143 11.71 0.22 4.14
C GLU A 143 11.92 -0.47 5.49
N MET A 144 10.85 -0.89 6.17
CA MET A 144 10.97 -1.50 7.51
C MET A 144 11.52 -2.92 7.51
N VAL A 145 11.28 -3.70 6.46
CA VAL A 145 11.59 -5.14 6.41
C VAL A 145 12.89 -5.42 5.67
N LEU A 146 13.18 -4.64 4.61
CA LEU A 146 14.36 -4.81 3.75
C LEU A 146 15.38 -3.67 3.91
N GLY A 147 15.02 -2.56 4.56
CA GLY A 147 15.92 -1.43 4.76
C GLY A 147 16.03 -0.49 3.55
N HIS A 148 15.15 -0.64 2.56
CA HIS A 148 15.09 0.24 1.39
C HIS A 148 13.69 0.23 0.73
N SER A 149 13.32 1.31 0.05
CA SER A 149 11.96 1.48 -0.52
C SER A 149 11.91 1.83 -2.02
N LYS A 150 13.03 1.75 -2.75
CA LYS A 150 13.12 2.22 -4.15
C LYS A 150 13.32 1.13 -5.20
N ASP A 151 13.48 -0.13 -4.78
CA ASP A 151 13.66 -1.27 -5.68
C ASP A 151 12.35 -2.06 -5.77
N TYR A 152 11.63 -1.86 -6.88
CA TYR A 152 10.35 -2.52 -7.18
C TYR A 152 10.51 -3.77 -8.06
N SER A 153 11.67 -4.42 -8.01
CA SER A 153 11.91 -5.66 -8.75
C SER A 153 11.13 -6.84 -8.15
N LEU A 154 10.87 -7.85 -8.99
CA LEU A 154 10.24 -9.10 -8.56
C LEU A 154 11.03 -9.78 -7.43
N LYS A 155 12.36 -9.76 -7.51
CA LYS A 155 13.23 -10.34 -6.48
C LYS A 155 12.96 -9.75 -5.09
N GLN A 156 12.88 -8.43 -5.00
CA GLN A 156 12.60 -7.79 -3.70
C GLN A 156 11.18 -8.04 -3.23
N TYR A 157 10.21 -8.08 -4.15
CA TYR A 157 8.85 -8.42 -3.79
C TYR A 157 8.75 -9.81 -3.16
N LEU A 158 9.38 -10.82 -3.78
CA LEU A 158 9.38 -12.19 -3.25
C LEU A 158 10.05 -12.27 -1.88
N LEU A 159 11.17 -11.56 -1.70
CA LEU A 159 11.84 -11.49 -0.40
C LEU A 159 10.97 -10.82 0.68
N LEU A 160 10.28 -9.73 0.33
CA LEU A 160 9.31 -9.09 1.22
C LEU A 160 8.17 -10.06 1.58
N ALA A 161 7.58 -10.70 0.58
CA ALA A 161 6.44 -11.59 0.77
C ALA A 161 6.77 -12.75 1.73
N VAL A 162 7.93 -13.40 1.56
CA VAL A 162 8.40 -14.46 2.47
C VAL A 162 8.48 -13.94 3.90
N LYS A 163 9.15 -12.80 4.12
CA LYS A 163 9.31 -12.24 5.47
C LYS A 163 7.97 -11.87 6.12
N LEU A 164 7.03 -11.32 5.35
CA LEU A 164 5.71 -10.96 5.88
C LEU A 164 4.86 -12.20 6.17
N GLN A 165 4.94 -13.26 5.36
CA GLN A 165 4.30 -14.54 5.66
C GLN A 165 4.89 -15.20 6.92
N GLU A 166 6.21 -15.17 7.10
CA GLU A 166 6.87 -15.67 8.31
C GLU A 166 6.43 -14.89 9.55
N LYS A 167 6.35 -13.56 9.45
CA LYS A 167 5.85 -12.72 10.55
C LYS A 167 4.38 -13.01 10.86
N ALA A 168 3.55 -13.18 9.84
CA ALA A 168 2.14 -13.52 10.00
C ALA A 168 1.99 -14.86 10.75
N LYS A 169 2.80 -15.86 10.40
CA LYS A 169 2.86 -17.14 11.12
C LYS A 169 3.35 -16.98 12.56
N GLU A 170 4.37 -16.16 12.81
CA GLU A 170 4.87 -15.90 14.18
C GLU A 170 3.81 -15.22 15.07
N LEU A 171 2.95 -14.38 14.49
CA LEU A 171 1.91 -13.64 15.22
C LEU A 171 0.61 -14.43 15.39
N SER A 172 0.41 -15.50 14.62
CA SER A 172 -0.81 -16.29 14.64
C SER A 172 -0.78 -17.35 15.75
N SER A 173 -1.95 -17.62 16.32
CA SER A 173 -2.24 -18.69 17.29
C SER A 173 -3.57 -19.37 16.93
N GLU A 174 -4.04 -20.32 17.75
CA GLU A 174 -5.34 -20.96 17.54
C GLU A 174 -6.52 -19.96 17.56
N ASP A 175 -6.43 -18.94 18.40
CA ASP A 175 -7.49 -17.93 18.58
C ASP A 175 -7.32 -16.69 17.69
N GLU A 176 -6.16 -16.53 17.04
CA GLU A 176 -5.80 -15.30 16.32
C GLU A 176 -5.05 -15.64 15.03
N GLN A 177 -5.58 -15.20 13.89
CA GLN A 177 -4.91 -15.38 12.61
C GLN A 177 -4.52 -14.04 12.01
N PHE A 178 -3.27 -13.95 11.57
CA PHE A 178 -2.75 -12.86 10.77
C PHE A 178 -2.50 -13.33 9.35
N THR A 179 -2.93 -12.53 8.39
CA THR A 179 -2.53 -12.70 6.99
C THR A 179 -1.23 -11.93 6.72
N ALA A 180 -0.49 -12.27 5.66
CA ALA A 180 0.65 -11.46 5.23
C ALA A 180 0.25 -10.01 4.93
N SER A 181 -0.97 -9.81 4.41
CA SER A 181 -1.55 -8.48 4.16
C SER A 181 -1.87 -7.71 5.44
N ASP A 182 -2.24 -8.37 6.53
CA ASP A 182 -2.44 -7.70 7.82
C ASP A 182 -1.13 -7.19 8.40
N VAL A 183 -0.05 -7.95 8.25
CA VAL A 183 1.29 -7.52 8.65
C VAL A 183 1.72 -6.30 7.82
N GLU A 184 1.55 -6.32 6.50
CA GLU A 184 1.80 -5.15 5.63
C GLU A 184 1.02 -3.92 6.10
N ARG A 185 -0.26 -4.10 6.35
CA ARG A 185 -1.19 -3.03 6.73
C ARG A 185 -0.83 -2.41 8.08
N ALA A 186 -0.48 -3.24 9.06
CA ALA A 186 -0.02 -2.81 10.38
C ALA A 186 1.27 -1.99 10.28
N LEU A 187 2.22 -2.46 9.47
CA LEU A 187 3.47 -1.74 9.20
C LEU A 187 3.14 -0.38 8.58
N TRP A 188 2.34 -0.35 7.53
CA TRP A 188 1.95 0.90 6.89
C TRP A 188 1.29 1.87 7.86
N ALA A 189 0.31 1.42 8.65
CA ALA A 189 -0.37 2.27 9.63
C ALA A 189 0.63 2.87 10.63
N SER A 190 1.50 2.05 11.21
CA SER A 190 2.54 2.51 12.14
C SER A 190 3.49 3.54 11.51
N ALA A 191 3.86 3.36 10.24
CA ALA A 191 4.69 4.32 9.52
C ALA A 191 3.97 5.66 9.26
N ILE A 192 2.68 5.63 8.94
CA ILE A 192 1.89 6.85 8.76
C ILE A 192 1.67 7.57 10.08
N GLU A 193 1.40 6.87 11.18
CA GLU A 193 1.30 7.48 12.52
C GLU A 193 2.58 8.22 12.89
N ALA A 194 3.74 7.57 12.70
CA ALA A 194 5.05 8.19 12.95
C ALA A 194 5.30 9.43 12.07
N LYS A 195 4.82 9.41 10.83
CA LYS A 195 4.93 10.56 9.92
C LYS A 195 4.03 11.72 10.34
N LEU A 196 2.79 11.44 10.77
CA LEU A 196 1.84 12.46 11.22
C LEU A 196 2.29 13.10 12.53
N SER A 197 2.78 12.30 13.49
CA SER A 197 3.33 12.81 14.76
C SER A 197 4.62 13.62 14.58
N GLY A 198 5.47 13.24 13.62
CA GLY A 198 6.66 14.02 13.28
C GLY A 198 6.38 15.30 12.49
N SER A 199 5.22 15.41 11.82
CA SER A 199 4.80 16.61 11.10
C SER A 199 4.23 17.67 12.03
N SER A 200 3.45 17.26 13.05
CA SER A 200 2.88 18.17 14.04
C SER A 200 3.93 18.86 14.91
N THR A 201 5.13 18.29 15.04
CA THR A 201 6.25 18.95 15.75
C THR A 201 6.94 20.04 14.93
N LYS A 202 6.86 19.99 13.59
CA LYS A 202 7.55 20.94 12.70
C LYS A 202 6.77 22.22 12.39
N GLU A 203 5.47 22.24 12.62
CA GLU A 203 4.64 23.45 12.41
C GLU A 203 4.72 24.47 13.57
N ASN A 204 5.25 24.09 14.73
CA ASN A 204 5.27 24.96 15.93
C ASN A 204 6.55 25.80 16.13
N THR A 205 7.51 25.82 15.19
CA THR A 205 8.76 26.60 15.34
C THR A 205 8.87 27.84 14.46
N ASN A 206 7.81 28.26 13.76
CA ASN A 206 7.87 29.42 12.83
C ASN A 206 6.93 30.59 13.16
N VAL A 207 6.73 30.88 14.45
CA VAL A 207 6.14 32.16 14.89
C VAL A 207 6.91 32.71 16.09
N SER A 208 8.03 33.42 15.86
CA SER A 208 8.44 34.58 16.67
C SER A 208 9.82 35.13 16.28
N SER A 209 9.88 35.97 15.24
CA SER A 209 10.88 37.06 15.19
C SER A 209 10.50 38.13 14.15
N LYS A 210 9.41 38.87 14.42
CA LYS A 210 9.29 40.24 13.90
C LYS A 210 9.68 41.21 15.03
N LYS A 211 10.95 41.59 15.08
CA LYS A 211 11.40 42.81 15.78
C LYS A 211 11.87 43.83 14.75
N SER A 212 11.00 44.81 14.55
CA SER A 212 11.26 46.25 14.37
C SER A 212 12.69 46.70 13.99
N ALA A 213 12.84 47.31 12.81
CA ALA A 213 13.87 48.32 12.56
C ALA A 213 13.23 49.51 11.82
N GLY A 214 13.16 50.64 12.53
CA GLY A 214 12.51 51.88 12.10
C GLY A 214 13.26 52.60 10.98
N LYS A 215 12.48 53.17 10.06
CA LYS A 215 12.94 53.97 8.92
C LYS A 215 13.18 55.41 9.39
N LYS A 216 14.44 55.82 9.55
CA LYS A 216 14.87 57.23 9.63
C LYS A 216 15.89 57.48 8.52
N ARG A 217 15.52 58.25 7.49
CA ARG A 217 16.50 58.94 6.64
C ARG A 217 16.09 60.40 6.42
N LYS A 218 17.06 61.25 6.76
CA LYS A 218 17.11 62.71 6.74
C LYS A 218 17.06 63.28 5.31
N LYS A 219 16.53 64.50 5.21
CA LYS A 219 16.65 65.47 4.10
C LYS A 219 18.09 66.02 3.98
N SER A 220 18.27 66.80 2.90
CA SER A 220 19.40 67.66 2.44
C SER A 220 20.44 66.94 1.58
N SER A 221 20.82 67.43 0.40
CA SER A 221 20.79 68.80 -0.13
C SER A 221 20.52 68.83 -1.63
#